data_AF-A0A7I9WCX2-F1
#
_entry.id   AF-A0A7I9WCX2-F1
#
_cell.length_a   1.000
_cell.length_b   1.000
_cell.length_c   1.000
_cell.angle_alpha   90.00
_cell.angle_beta   90.00
_cell.angle_gamma   90.00
#
_symmetry.space_group_name_H-M   'P 1'
#
loop_
_entity.id
_entity.type
_entity.pdbx_description
1 polymer ?
#
loop_
_entity_poly.entity_id
_entity_poly.type
_entity_poly.pdbx_seq_one_letter_code
_entity_poly.pdbx_strand_id
1 'polypeptide(L)'
;MLWHYRIEVERACSGRSTAQLGLFDRFRRGRSARGSGGTDPAADLAYLRQWVAEHTGVEAFVEPKTTVTDVTVVLVAADGEWTRRRAGGDAGARRLSERLQIPVYDVQKVGYPQRMRDYDARRRIERQRALRRELEDR
;
A
#
# COMPACT_ATOMS: atom_id res chain seq x y z
N MET A 1 17.64 -26.16 8.75
CA MET A 1 18.27 -25.16 7.87
C MET A 1 17.73 -23.79 8.26
N LEU A 2 18.41 -23.17 9.22
CA LEU A 2 18.04 -21.93 9.89
C LEU A 2 18.64 -20.78 9.10
N TRP A 3 17.78 -19.98 8.46
CA TRP A 3 18.21 -18.76 7.78
C TRP A 3 18.37 -17.66 8.84
N HIS A 4 19.57 -17.58 9.41
CA HIS A 4 20.03 -16.41 10.14
C HIS A 4 20.36 -15.31 9.14
N TYR A 5 19.65 -14.19 9.17
CA TYR A 5 20.16 -12.93 8.62
C TYR A 5 20.08 -11.85 9.69
N ARG A 6 21.28 -11.44 10.09
CA ARG A 6 21.61 -10.40 11.05
C ARG A 6 21.37 -9.05 10.37
N ILE A 7 20.51 -8.22 10.96
CA ILE A 7 20.14 -6.91 10.44
C ILE A 7 21.11 -5.89 11.04
N GLU A 8 22.04 -5.40 10.22
CA GLU A 8 22.71 -4.13 10.50
C GLU A 8 21.75 -3.00 10.09
N VAL A 9 21.17 -2.39 11.13
CA VAL A 9 20.42 -1.14 11.03
C VAL A 9 21.46 -0.03 10.97
N GLU A 10 21.79 0.44 9.77
CA GLU A 10 22.47 1.73 9.60
C GLU A 10 21.56 2.75 8.93
N ARG A 11 21.62 3.94 9.53
CA ARG A 11 20.78 5.10 9.33
C ARG A 11 21.11 5.79 8.00
N ALA A 12 20.10 6.32 7.33
CA ALA A 12 20.26 7.55 6.55
C ALA A 12 18.90 8.28 6.40
N CYS A 13 18.55 9.07 7.41
CA CYS A 13 17.74 10.27 7.21
C CYS A 13 18.67 11.38 6.70
N SER A 14 18.33 12.04 5.58
CA SER A 14 18.51 13.50 5.37
C SER A 14 18.51 13.86 3.88
N GLY A 15 17.55 14.69 3.47
CA GLY A 15 17.58 15.40 2.20
C GLY A 15 16.36 16.31 2.05
N ARG A 16 16.44 17.50 2.63
CA ARG A 16 15.47 18.59 2.43
C ARG A 16 15.44 19.00 0.96
N SER A 17 14.26 19.23 0.40
CA SER A 17 14.10 20.21 -0.68
C SER A 17 12.73 20.89 -0.58
N THR A 18 12.75 22.22 -0.69
CA THR A 18 11.64 23.16 -0.60
C THR A 18 11.01 23.45 -1.96
N ALA A 19 9.75 23.90 -1.91
CA ALA A 19 8.91 24.48 -2.97
C ALA A 19 8.34 23.46 -3.99
N GLN A 20 7.08 23.54 -4.44
CA GLN A 20 6.18 24.68 -4.60
C GLN A 20 4.73 24.18 -4.67
N LEU A 21 3.77 24.97 -4.16
CA LEU A 21 2.33 24.75 -4.29
C LEU A 21 1.90 24.65 -5.76
N GLY A 22 1.26 23.53 -6.11
CA GLY A 22 0.69 23.26 -7.43
C GLY A 22 -0.79 22.93 -7.34
N LEU A 23 -1.61 23.96 -7.59
CA LEU A 23 -3.04 23.98 -7.81
C LEU A 23 -3.50 22.95 -8.85
N PHE A 24 -4.00 21.77 -8.47
CA PHE A 24 -5.01 21.00 -9.25
C PHE A 24 -5.71 19.95 -8.35
N ASP A 25 -6.44 20.46 -7.36
CA ASP A 25 -7.42 19.69 -6.59
C ASP A 25 -8.74 19.64 -7.37
N ARG A 26 -8.85 18.69 -8.31
CA ARG A 26 -10.14 18.25 -8.88
C ARG A 26 -10.00 16.88 -9.51
N PHE A 27 -9.97 15.84 -8.69
CA PHE A 27 -10.69 14.60 -9.00
C PHE A 27 -10.93 13.81 -7.72
N ARG A 28 -11.91 14.27 -6.94
CA ARG A 28 -12.36 13.63 -5.71
C ARG A 28 -13.27 12.44 -6.08
N ARG A 29 -12.94 11.28 -5.51
CA ARG A 29 -13.79 10.09 -5.26
C ARG A 29 -14.16 9.19 -6.45
N GLY A 30 -13.68 7.94 -6.35
CA GLY A 30 -14.60 6.80 -6.34
C GLY A 30 -14.35 5.74 -7.38
N ARG A 31 -13.47 4.76 -7.04
CA ARG A 31 -13.64 3.31 -7.27
C ARG A 31 -12.32 2.61 -6.91
N SER A 32 -12.05 2.43 -5.61
CA SER A 32 -10.95 1.53 -5.23
C SER A 32 -11.34 0.11 -5.60
N ALA A 33 -10.72 -0.36 -6.69
CA ALA A 33 -10.59 -1.73 -7.15
C ALA A 33 -11.86 -2.58 -7.19
N ARG A 34 -12.67 -2.39 -8.25
CA ARG A 34 -13.59 -3.42 -8.74
C ARG A 34 -12.99 -4.02 -10.02
N GLY A 35 -12.67 -5.31 -10.00
CA GLY A 35 -12.35 -6.06 -11.21
C GLY A 35 -11.21 -7.06 -11.03
N SER A 36 -11.56 -8.28 -10.63
CA SER A 36 -10.84 -9.47 -11.07
C SER A 36 -11.08 -9.61 -12.58
N GLY A 37 -10.09 -9.29 -13.40
CA GLY A 37 -10.18 -9.40 -14.85
C GLY A 37 -8.83 -9.11 -15.48
N GLY A 38 -8.22 -10.15 -16.06
CA GLY A 38 -6.98 -10.16 -16.85
C GLY A 38 -6.12 -8.90 -16.73
N THR A 39 -5.29 -8.81 -15.70
CA THR A 39 -4.45 -7.63 -15.45
C THR A 39 -3.00 -7.97 -15.75
N ASP A 40 -2.38 -7.12 -16.58
CA ASP A 40 -0.97 -7.17 -16.95
C ASP A 40 -0.07 -6.96 -15.71
N PRO A 41 0.78 -7.94 -15.33
CA PRO A 41 1.72 -7.79 -14.21
C PRO A 41 2.64 -6.57 -14.34
N ALA A 42 2.92 -6.10 -15.56
CA ALA A 42 3.71 -4.89 -15.77
C ALA A 42 2.94 -3.63 -15.37
N ALA A 43 1.64 -3.56 -15.67
CA ALA A 43 0.77 -2.46 -15.25
C ALA A 43 0.63 -2.41 -13.72
N ASP A 44 0.50 -3.57 -13.07
CA ASP A 44 0.48 -3.65 -11.60
C ASP A 44 1.78 -3.12 -10.97
N LEU A 45 2.94 -3.51 -11.53
CA LEU A 45 4.23 -3.01 -11.04
C LEU A 45 4.38 -1.49 -11.25
N ALA A 46 3.96 -0.97 -12.41
CA ALA A 46 3.99 0.46 -12.69
C ALA A 46 3.14 1.25 -11.69
N TYR A 47 1.93 0.75 -11.39
CA TYR A 47 1.06 1.33 -10.37
C TYR A 47 1.72 1.30 -8.98
N LEU A 48 2.32 0.18 -8.59
CA LEU A 48 2.99 0.06 -7.29
C LEU A 48 4.15 1.07 -7.19
N ARG A 49 4.95 1.25 -8.25
CA ARG A 49 6.02 2.25 -8.30
C ARG A 49 5.49 3.67 -8.12
N GLN A 50 4.44 4.01 -8.86
CA GLN A 50 3.81 5.32 -8.76
C GLN A 50 3.29 5.56 -7.34
N TRP A 51 2.59 4.59 -6.76
CA TRP A 51 2.04 4.73 -5.42
C TRP A 51 3.14 4.91 -4.36
N VAL A 52 4.25 4.17 -4.47
CA VAL A 52 5.43 4.36 -3.60
C VAL A 52 6.01 5.78 -3.76
N ALA A 53 6.06 6.33 -4.97
CA ALA A 53 6.58 7.67 -5.21
C ALA A 53 5.69 8.78 -4.63
N GLU A 54 4.38 8.55 -4.56
CA GLU A 54 3.39 9.52 -4.05
C GLU A 54 3.25 9.51 -2.52
N HIS A 55 3.75 8.46 -1.85
CA HIS A 55 3.57 8.25 -0.42
C HIS A 55 4.90 8.13 0.32
N THR A 56 4.95 8.61 1.57
CA THR A 56 6.15 8.53 2.41
C THR A 56 6.08 7.37 3.40
N GLY A 57 7.23 6.77 3.70
CA GLY A 57 7.35 5.70 4.70
C GLY A 57 6.55 4.45 4.34
N VAL A 58 6.57 4.10 3.05
CA VAL A 58 5.84 2.95 2.53
C VAL A 58 6.53 1.65 2.92
N GLU A 59 5.74 0.71 3.43
CA GLU A 59 6.14 -0.68 3.67
C GLU A 59 5.25 -1.61 2.85
N ALA A 60 5.81 -2.69 2.30
CA ALA A 60 5.08 -3.70 1.57
C ALA A 60 4.82 -4.93 2.44
N PHE A 61 3.62 -5.49 2.35
CA PHE A 61 3.20 -6.72 3.03
C PHE A 61 2.72 -7.70 1.98
N VAL A 62 3.46 -8.79 1.80
CA VAL A 62 3.15 -9.84 0.85
C VAL A 62 2.13 -10.79 1.48
N GLU A 63 1.04 -11.00 0.77
CA GLU A 63 0.06 -12.03 1.06
C GLU A 63 0.43 -13.28 0.27
N PRO A 64 0.65 -14.43 0.93
CA PRO A 64 0.97 -15.66 0.22
C PRO A 64 -0.19 -16.08 -0.69
N LYS A 65 0.14 -16.86 -1.72
CA LYS A 65 -0.91 -17.50 -2.54
C LYS A 65 -1.80 -18.36 -1.66
N THR A 66 -3.09 -18.29 -1.95
CA THR A 66 -4.12 -19.16 -1.37
C THR A 66 -4.69 -20.04 -2.48
N THR A 67 -5.62 -20.93 -2.13
CA THR A 67 -6.30 -21.81 -3.09
C THR A 67 -7.00 -21.03 -4.22
N VAL A 68 -7.48 -19.82 -3.93
CA VAL A 68 -8.34 -19.04 -4.84
C VAL A 68 -7.73 -17.71 -5.27
N THR A 69 -6.60 -17.31 -4.69
CA THR A 69 -5.97 -16.01 -4.95
C THR A 69 -4.47 -16.18 -5.10
N ASP A 70 -3.90 -15.64 -6.18
CA ASP A 70 -2.45 -15.58 -6.37
C ASP A 70 -1.77 -14.69 -5.34
N VAL A 71 -0.44 -14.70 -5.33
CA VAL A 71 0.37 -13.83 -4.47
C VAL A 71 0.02 -12.36 -4.73
N THR A 72 -0.35 -11.65 -3.66
CA THR A 72 -0.63 -10.21 -3.71
C THR A 72 0.27 -9.45 -2.75
N VAL A 73 0.34 -8.14 -2.94
CA VAL A 73 1.08 -7.22 -2.07
C VAL A 73 0.15 -6.09 -1.64
N VAL A 74 0.22 -5.76 -0.36
CA VAL A 74 -0.39 -4.57 0.23
C VAL A 74 0.72 -3.58 0.53
N LEU A 75 0.66 -2.39 -0.06
CA LEU A 75 1.51 -1.28 0.35
C LEU A 75 0.79 -0.48 1.42
N VAL A 76 1.50 -0.10 2.48
CA VAL A 76 0.98 0.71 3.59
C VAL A 76 1.91 1.88 3.84
N ALA A 77 1.41 3.10 3.67
CA ALA A 77 2.12 4.34 3.91
C ALA A 77 2.26 4.65 5.40
N ALA A 78 3.06 5.66 5.75
CA ALA A 78 3.30 6.07 7.13
C ALA A 78 2.02 6.51 7.87
N ASP A 79 1.06 7.11 7.17
CA ASP A 79 -0.22 7.57 7.72
C ASP A 79 -1.27 6.47 7.84
N GLY A 80 -0.98 5.28 7.32
CA GLY A 80 -1.86 4.12 7.27
C GLY A 80 -2.70 3.99 6.01
N GLU A 81 -2.59 4.89 5.04
CA GLU A 81 -3.19 4.69 3.73
C GLU A 81 -2.59 3.44 3.06
N TRP A 82 -3.42 2.68 2.35
CA TRP A 82 -3.01 1.41 1.79
C TRP A 82 -3.63 1.11 0.44
N THR A 83 -2.92 0.29 -0.34
CA THR A 83 -3.40 -0.25 -1.62
C THR A 83 -2.99 -1.71 -1.76
N ARG A 84 -3.81 -2.51 -2.47
CA ARG A 84 -3.53 -3.94 -2.74
C ARG A 84 -3.46 -4.17 -4.25
N ARG A 85 -2.42 -4.87 -4.70
CA ARG A 85 -2.23 -5.32 -6.10
C ARG A 85 -1.64 -6.71 -6.17
N ARG A 86 -1.68 -7.35 -7.34
CA ARG A 86 -1.00 -8.64 -7.54
C ARG A 86 0.51 -8.42 -7.54
N ALA A 87 1.24 -9.37 -6.98
CA ALA A 87 2.71 -9.31 -6.94
C ALA A 87 3.36 -9.87 -8.23
N GLY A 88 2.57 -10.44 -9.15
CA GLY A 88 3.09 -11.19 -10.30
C GLY A 88 3.62 -12.58 -9.93
N GLY A 89 2.97 -13.23 -8.95
CA GLY A 89 3.35 -14.55 -8.43
C GLY A 89 4.55 -14.54 -7.49
N ASP A 90 5.02 -15.74 -7.10
CA ASP A 90 6.10 -15.94 -6.13
C ASP A 90 7.41 -15.24 -6.56
N ALA A 91 7.73 -15.28 -7.86
CA ALA A 91 8.94 -14.66 -8.41
C ALA A 91 8.87 -13.12 -8.43
N GLY A 92 7.67 -12.57 -8.68
CA GLY A 92 7.45 -11.13 -8.63
C GLY A 92 7.55 -10.60 -7.20
N ALA A 93 6.97 -11.31 -6.22
CA ALA A 93 7.05 -10.96 -4.81
C ALA A 93 8.48 -10.91 -4.27
N ARG A 94 9.34 -11.89 -4.63
CA ARG A 94 10.75 -11.92 -4.21
C ARG A 94 11.57 -10.72 -4.68
N ARG A 95 11.22 -10.17 -5.85
CA ARG A 95 11.92 -9.01 -6.43
C ARG A 95 11.30 -7.67 -6.05
N LEU A 96 10.23 -7.64 -5.24
CA LEU A 96 9.58 -6.39 -4.87
C LEU A 96 10.53 -5.45 -4.11
N SER A 97 11.34 -6.00 -3.19
CA SER A 97 12.31 -5.21 -2.42
C SER A 97 13.31 -4.51 -3.34
N GLU A 98 13.89 -5.24 -4.30
CA GLU A 98 14.83 -4.69 -5.29
C GLU A 98 14.17 -3.68 -6.23
N ARG A 99 12.92 -3.94 -6.63
CA ARG A 99 12.21 -3.10 -7.60
C ARG A 99 11.73 -1.80 -6.99
N LEU A 100 11.19 -1.85 -5.77
CA LEU A 100 10.53 -0.73 -5.12
C LEU A 100 11.43 -0.01 -4.11
N GLN A 101 12.54 -0.62 -3.69
CA GLN A 101 13.50 -0.04 -2.72
C GLN A 101 12.82 0.36 -1.39
N ILE A 102 11.89 -0.48 -0.92
CA ILE A 102 11.17 -0.32 0.34
C ILE A 102 11.25 -1.60 1.18
N PRO A 103 10.99 -1.52 2.50
CA PRO A 103 10.85 -2.72 3.33
C PRO A 103 9.70 -3.60 2.84
N VAL A 104 9.95 -4.91 2.78
CA VAL A 104 8.97 -5.93 2.37
C VAL A 104 8.88 -7.01 3.43
N TYR A 105 7.67 -7.28 3.90
CA TYR A 105 7.37 -8.25 4.94
C TYR A 105 6.38 -9.32 4.48
N ASP A 106 6.40 -10.46 5.14
CA ASP A 106 5.37 -11.50 5.00
C ASP A 106 4.27 -11.24 6.03
N VAL A 107 3.05 -11.00 5.55
CA VAL A 107 1.91 -10.67 6.42
C VAL A 107 1.59 -11.79 7.42
N GLN A 108 1.87 -13.05 7.08
CA GLN A 108 1.60 -14.17 8.00
C GLN A 108 2.56 -14.16 9.20
N LYS A 109 3.72 -13.52 9.05
CA LYS A 109 4.73 -13.43 10.12
C LYS A 109 4.55 -12.21 10.99
N VAL A 110 4.33 -11.04 10.38
CA VAL A 110 4.28 -9.76 11.10
C VAL A 110 2.86 -9.24 11.34
N GLY A 111 1.88 -9.78 10.63
CA GLY A 111 0.51 -9.26 10.60
C GLY A 111 0.39 -7.95 9.81
N TYR A 112 -0.81 -7.37 9.84
CA TYR A 112 -1.01 -6.02 9.31
C TYR A 112 -0.62 -4.97 10.35
N PRO A 113 0.01 -3.86 9.92
CA PRO A 113 0.44 -2.82 10.84
C PRO A 113 -0.76 -2.08 11.44
N GLN A 114 -0.65 -1.66 12.70
CA GLN A 114 -1.74 -0.99 13.42
C GLN A 114 -2.23 0.27 12.70
N ARG A 115 -1.33 1.05 12.09
CA ARG A 115 -1.66 2.27 11.34
C ARG A 115 -2.66 2.04 10.20
N MET A 116 -2.63 0.88 9.55
CA MET A 116 -3.61 0.51 8.51
C MET A 116 -5.01 0.36 9.12
N ARG A 117 -5.11 -0.31 10.27
CA ARG A 117 -6.38 -0.50 10.99
C ARG A 117 -6.95 0.83 11.46
N ASP A 118 -6.09 1.70 11.97
CA ASP A 118 -6.48 3.04 12.43
C ASP A 118 -6.97 3.91 11.27
N TYR A 119 -6.33 3.82 10.10
CA TYR A 119 -6.79 4.48 8.88
C TYR A 119 -8.19 4.02 8.47
N ASP A 120 -8.43 2.72 8.42
CA ASP A 120 -9.75 2.16 8.07
C ASP A 120 -10.83 2.58 9.07
N ALA A 121 -10.51 2.61 10.37
CA ALA A 121 -11.42 3.07 11.41
C ALA A 121 -11.79 4.56 11.23
N ARG A 122 -10.79 5.43 11.01
CA ARG A 122 -11.02 6.86 10.71
C ARG A 122 -11.90 7.04 9.47
N ARG A 123 -11.57 6.36 8.37
CA ARG A 123 -12.36 6.39 7.11
C ARG A 123 -13.78 5.88 7.29
N ARG A 124 -14.01 4.86 8.13
CA ARG A 124 -15.35 4.36 8.43
C ARG A 124 -16.18 5.43 9.14
N ILE A 125 -15.62 6.07 10.17
CA ILE A 125 -16.30 7.13 10.92
C ILE A 125 -16.63 8.32 10.02
N GLU A 126 -15.67 8.76 9.19
CA GLU A 126 -15.88 9.85 8.22
C GLU A 126 -17.02 9.54 7.25
N ARG A 127 -17.04 8.33 6.68
CA ARG A 127 -18.11 7.90 5.76
C ARG A 127 -19.46 7.87 6.46
N GLN A 128 -19.53 7.37 7.69
CA GLN A 128 -20.77 7.33 8.46
C GLN A 128 -21.29 8.74 8.80
N ARG A 129 -20.40 9.66 9.17
CA ARG A 129 -20.76 11.06 9.42
C ARG A 129 -21.26 11.77 8.16
N ALA A 130 -20.60 11.54 7.02
CA ALA A 130 -21.02 12.11 5.74
C ALA A 130 -22.40 11.59 5.31
N LEU A 131 -22.61 10.27 5.41
CA LEU A 131 -23.91 9.65 5.11
C LEU A 131 -25.02 10.20 6.02
N ARG A 132 -24.74 10.36 7.31
CA ARG A 132 -25.71 10.91 8.26
C ARG A 132 -26.12 12.35 7.88
N ARG A 133 -25.17 13.20 7.53
CA ARG A 133 -25.47 14.58 7.08
C ARG A 133 -26.33 14.58 5.82
N GLU A 134 -26.00 13.76 4.83
CA GLU A 134 -26.77 13.66 3.58
C GLU A 134 -28.22 13.18 3.82
N LEU A 135 -28.46 12.36 4.85
CA LEU A 135 -29.81 11.95 5.24
C LEU A 135 -30.57 13.02 6.03
N GLU A 136 -29.88 13.85 6.82
CA GLU A 136 -30.48 14.95 7.57
C GLU A 136 -30.82 16.15 6.66
N ASP A 137 -30.07 16.35 5.56
CA ASP A 137 -30.23 17.43 4.59
C ASP A 137 -31.30 17.16 3.51
N ARG A 138 -31.99 16.00 3.56
CA ARG A 138 -32.89 15.51 2.49
C ARG A 138 -34.34 15.39 2.95
#